data_AF-A0A1D6Q524-F1
#
_entry.id   AF-A0A1D6Q524-F1
#
_cell.length_a   1.000
_cell.length_b   1.000
_cell.length_c   1.000
_cell.angle_alpha   90.00
_cell.angle_beta   90.00
_cell.angle_gamma   90.00
#
_symmetry.space_group_name_H-M   'P 1'
#
loop_
_entity.id
_entity.type
_entity.pdbx_description
1 polymer ?
#
loop_
_entity_poly.entity_id
_entity_poly.type
_entity_poly.pdbx_seq_one_letter_code
_entity_poly.pdbx_strand_id
1 'polypeptide(L)'
;MVLQMCGRAGRPPFDDTGTIIIMTRKETVHLYENLLNGCEMVESQLLSCAVEHLNAEIVQLTVSDIILAVEWIKCSYLYIRIRKNPENYGVKRGTPQDLLEKQIQDICVDKIHELVEYGLIWTDEGAFVLQPLEPGRLMAKFYLKFDTMKLIVKASGYCSLEDLLHVICHSAEITWIQLRRNDKKILNDINADKDGRLLFHIVMKNGKRKKRVQTREEKIFLLANDCLTGDSLIHDLSLNQETNAICSNGCRIAKCMREYFIYKKNYRSAINSMILANSLHQKLWESSPFLLKQLPGIGIVTAKALKTAGVYSFETLATADARKIELATGRNYPFGNHIKESMSSLPPKIDIHIEETGNRLGKSTITVTLTRLSQAVKSSKRNCADMVVASEEDNVILFHENIRTHEFHSPYSVKVFVPCPQNARVTLKVDLIFEEYVGLDVHKKHVVSREDGLYVTKEHGIDNLEPTYNIPSEICLVSSRTTRTSRSQSHTEQNPLSKEVYVIEDDGAAVSAVSALEKADDAVGTIKFNNLASL
;
A
#
# COMPACT_ATOMS: atom_id res chain seq x y z
N MET A 1 -1.87 24.97 -10.14
CA MET A 1 -0.77 25.56 -9.33
C MET A 1 -0.60 27.05 -9.61
N VAL A 2 -0.42 27.48 -10.86
CA VAL A 2 -0.18 28.90 -11.23
C VAL A 2 -1.28 29.84 -10.69
N LEU A 3 -2.55 29.59 -11.00
CA LEU A 3 -3.68 30.39 -10.47
C LEU A 3 -3.70 30.47 -8.93
N GLN A 4 -3.22 29.43 -8.23
CA GLN A 4 -3.12 29.44 -6.76
C GLN A 4 -1.96 30.32 -6.26
N MET A 5 -0.88 30.44 -7.04
CA MET A 5 0.22 31.39 -6.78
C MET A 5 -0.25 32.83 -7.05
N CYS A 6 -0.92 33.08 -8.19
CA CYS A 6 -1.60 34.34 -8.48
C CYS A 6 -2.64 34.71 -7.38
N GLY A 7 -3.31 33.70 -6.83
CA GLY A 7 -4.20 33.81 -5.68
C GLY A 7 -3.58 34.49 -4.45
N ARG A 8 -2.26 34.38 -4.26
CA ARG A 8 -1.53 34.96 -3.11
C ARG A 8 -1.10 36.43 -3.27
N ALA A 9 -1.17 36.99 -4.47
CA ALA A 9 -0.84 38.40 -4.69
C ALA A 9 -2.00 39.32 -4.28
N GLY A 10 -1.67 40.46 -3.65
CA GLY A 10 -2.60 41.41 -3.06
C GLY A 10 -3.17 40.96 -1.71
N ARG A 11 -3.06 41.81 -0.69
CA ARG A 11 -3.62 41.59 0.65
C ARG A 11 -4.87 42.45 0.81
N PRO A 12 -6.08 41.87 0.91
CA PRO A 12 -7.35 42.62 0.87
C PRO A 12 -7.52 43.83 1.80
N PRO A 13 -6.88 43.91 2.99
CA PRO A 13 -6.97 45.08 3.86
C PRO A 13 -5.73 46.01 3.84
N PHE A 14 -4.75 45.78 2.95
CA PHE A 14 -3.49 46.54 2.92
C PHE A 14 -3.05 47.03 1.53
N ASP A 15 -3.42 46.32 0.46
CA ASP A 15 -2.96 46.61 -0.91
C ASP A 15 -4.16 46.90 -1.81
N ASP A 16 -4.16 48.05 -2.52
CA ASP A 16 -5.23 48.40 -3.46
C ASP A 16 -5.18 47.55 -4.75
N THR A 17 -3.98 47.09 -5.13
CA THR A 17 -3.74 46.20 -6.28
C THR A 17 -2.81 45.05 -5.91
N GLY A 18 -2.99 43.91 -6.57
CA GLY A 18 -2.06 42.77 -6.49
C GLY A 18 -1.34 42.56 -7.81
N THR A 19 -0.03 42.79 -7.85
CA THR A 19 0.81 42.61 -9.04
C THR A 19 1.42 41.21 -9.09
N ILE A 20 1.33 40.54 -10.24
CA ILE A 20 1.93 39.22 -10.49
C ILE A 20 2.82 39.32 -11.73
N ILE A 21 4.04 38.78 -11.63
CA ILE A 21 4.97 38.66 -12.77
C ILE A 21 5.19 37.17 -13.05
N ILE A 22 4.86 36.73 -14.26
CA ILE A 22 5.13 35.37 -14.74
C ILE A 22 6.32 35.45 -15.72
N MET A 23 7.46 34.91 -15.29
CA MET A 23 8.63 34.70 -16.13
C MET A 23 8.53 33.30 -16.76
N THR A 24 8.52 33.23 -18.09
CA THR A 24 8.33 31.96 -18.80
C THR A 24 8.96 31.97 -20.19
N ARG A 25 8.98 30.83 -20.87
CA ARG A 25 9.49 30.73 -22.24
C ARG A 25 8.51 31.33 -23.23
N LYS A 26 9.01 32.00 -24.26
CA LYS A 26 8.23 32.65 -25.33
C LYS A 26 7.16 31.74 -25.93
N GLU A 27 7.47 30.46 -26.17
CA GLU A 27 6.52 29.51 -26.76
C GLU A 27 5.33 29.19 -25.83
N THR A 28 5.45 29.45 -24.54
CA THR A 28 4.43 29.12 -23.52
C THR A 28 3.64 30.32 -23.02
N VAL A 29 4.01 31.56 -23.38
CA VAL A 29 3.33 32.80 -22.95
C VAL A 29 1.81 32.69 -23.13
N HIS A 30 1.36 32.31 -24.33
CA HIS A 30 -0.04 32.14 -24.69
C HIS A 30 -0.83 31.16 -23.78
N LEU A 31 -0.17 30.17 -23.18
CA LEU A 31 -0.82 29.24 -22.24
C LEU A 31 -1.20 29.96 -20.94
N TYR A 32 -0.28 30.78 -20.41
CA TYR A 32 -0.52 31.57 -19.21
C TYR A 32 -1.56 32.66 -19.46
N GLU A 33 -1.53 33.32 -20.63
CA GLU A 33 -2.56 34.27 -21.03
C GLU A 33 -3.94 33.62 -21.12
N ASN A 34 -4.07 32.47 -21.79
CA ASN A 34 -5.34 31.74 -21.86
C ASN A 34 -5.84 31.30 -20.48
N LEU A 35 -4.96 30.83 -19.60
CA LEU A 35 -5.27 30.44 -18.23
C LEU A 35 -5.76 31.63 -17.39
N LEU A 36 -5.12 32.80 -17.53
CA LEU A 36 -5.46 34.02 -16.79
C LEU A 36 -6.75 34.68 -17.28
N ASN A 37 -7.03 34.61 -18.58
CA ASN A 37 -8.30 35.08 -19.15
C ASN A 37 -9.49 34.15 -18.86
N GLY A 38 -9.26 32.98 -18.25
CA GLY A 38 -10.30 31.95 -18.08
C GLY A 38 -10.72 31.30 -19.40
N CYS A 39 -9.90 31.40 -20.45
CA CYS A 39 -10.16 30.83 -21.77
C CYS A 39 -9.82 29.33 -21.86
N GLU A 40 -9.09 28.77 -20.90
CA GLU A 40 -8.83 27.33 -20.84
C GLU A 40 -10.11 26.54 -20.51
N MET A 41 -10.54 25.70 -21.44
CA MET A 41 -11.66 24.77 -21.24
C MET A 41 -11.25 23.59 -20.38
N VAL A 42 -11.90 23.42 -19.23
CA VAL A 42 -11.73 22.25 -18.36
C VAL A 42 -12.34 21.01 -19.04
N GLU A 43 -11.51 19.99 -19.24
CA GLU A 43 -11.90 18.69 -19.79
C GLU A 43 -11.93 17.59 -18.71
N SER A 44 -12.77 16.58 -18.90
CA SER A 44 -12.89 15.44 -18.00
C SER A 44 -11.75 14.45 -18.21
N GLN A 45 -11.11 14.03 -17.12
CA GLN A 45 -10.07 12.98 -17.14
C GLN A 45 -10.62 11.59 -16.82
N LEU A 46 -11.92 11.47 -16.47
CA LEU A 46 -12.54 10.23 -15.97
C LEU A 46 -12.35 9.03 -16.91
N LEU A 47 -12.36 9.25 -18.24
CA LEU A 47 -12.20 8.17 -19.22
C LEU A 47 -10.88 7.39 -19.04
N SER A 48 -9.82 8.06 -18.57
CA SER A 48 -8.50 7.45 -18.35
C SER A 48 -8.43 6.53 -17.12
N CYS A 49 -9.36 6.67 -16.18
CA CYS A 49 -9.43 5.91 -14.92
C CYS A 49 -10.84 5.30 -14.69
N ALA A 50 -11.64 5.17 -15.75
CA ALA A 50 -13.01 4.72 -15.67
C ALA A 50 -13.11 3.27 -15.18
N VAL A 51 -12.11 2.44 -15.48
CA VAL A 51 -12.04 1.03 -15.06
C VAL A 51 -12.01 0.90 -13.53
N GLU A 52 -11.17 1.70 -12.86
CA GLU A 52 -11.05 1.71 -11.41
C GLU A 52 -12.35 2.12 -10.71
N HIS A 53 -12.98 3.20 -11.20
CA HIS A 53 -14.22 3.70 -10.64
C HIS A 53 -15.39 2.74 -10.88
N LEU A 54 -15.53 2.21 -12.11
CA LEU A 54 -16.59 1.27 -12.44
C LEU A 54 -16.48 -0.03 -11.62
N ASN A 55 -15.25 -0.56 -11.43
CA ASN A 55 -15.03 -1.67 -10.50
C ASN A 55 -15.45 -1.32 -9.07
N ALA A 56 -15.13 -0.12 -8.57
CA ALA A 56 -15.51 0.29 -7.22
C ALA A 56 -17.04 0.36 -7.04
N GLU A 57 -17.79 0.79 -8.06
CA GLU A 57 -19.27 0.81 -8.02
C GLU A 57 -19.89 -0.59 -8.15
N ILE A 58 -19.30 -1.48 -8.97
CA ILE A 58 -19.70 -2.89 -9.05
C ILE A 58 -19.42 -3.61 -7.72
N VAL A 59 -18.29 -3.33 -7.06
CA VAL A 59 -17.95 -3.88 -5.73
C VAL A 59 -18.92 -3.39 -4.65
N GLN A 60 -19.40 -2.16 -4.75
CA GLN A 60 -20.42 -1.58 -3.86
C GLN A 60 -21.86 -2.00 -4.19
N LEU A 61 -22.07 -2.70 -5.32
CA LEU A 61 -23.38 -3.07 -5.88
C LEU A 61 -24.25 -1.88 -6.30
N THR A 62 -23.66 -0.69 -6.52
CA THR A 62 -24.34 0.46 -7.15
C THR A 62 -24.61 0.20 -8.63
N VAL A 63 -23.70 -0.52 -9.28
CA VAL A 63 -23.78 -0.91 -10.70
C VAL A 63 -23.85 -2.43 -10.77
N SER A 64 -25.05 -2.97 -10.98
CA SER A 64 -25.30 -4.43 -11.04
C SER A 64 -25.41 -5.00 -12.45
N ASP A 65 -25.45 -4.16 -13.49
CA ASP A 65 -25.67 -4.54 -14.88
C ASP A 65 -25.12 -3.47 -15.85
N ILE A 66 -25.08 -3.79 -17.15
CA ILE A 66 -24.59 -2.87 -18.20
C ILE A 66 -25.44 -1.60 -18.34
N ILE A 67 -26.73 -1.61 -18.02
CA ILE A 67 -27.62 -0.45 -18.16
C ILE A 67 -27.26 0.59 -17.09
N LEU A 68 -27.14 0.16 -15.84
CA LEU A 68 -26.68 1.00 -14.73
C LEU A 68 -25.24 1.51 -14.94
N ALA A 69 -24.36 0.74 -15.58
CA ALA A 69 -23.02 1.21 -15.94
C ALA A 69 -23.05 2.39 -16.93
N VAL A 70 -23.93 2.30 -17.94
CA VAL A 70 -24.14 3.39 -18.92
C VAL A 70 -24.79 4.61 -18.27
N GLU A 71 -25.79 4.42 -17.40
CA GLU A 71 -26.40 5.51 -16.63
C GLU A 71 -25.39 6.20 -15.71
N TRP A 72 -24.53 5.44 -15.04
CA TRP A 72 -23.46 5.98 -14.20
C TRP A 72 -22.48 6.88 -14.99
N ILE A 73 -22.06 6.47 -16.19
CA ILE A 73 -21.24 7.35 -17.06
C ILE A 73 -22.03 8.60 -17.49
N LYS A 74 -23.33 8.47 -17.80
CA LYS A 74 -24.19 9.61 -18.19
C LYS A 74 -24.36 10.65 -17.08
N CYS A 75 -24.33 10.25 -15.81
CA CYS A 75 -24.35 11.15 -14.66
C CYS A 75 -23.04 11.94 -14.44
N SER A 76 -21.98 11.68 -15.20
CA SER A 76 -20.66 12.26 -14.99
C SER A 76 -20.36 13.52 -15.83
N TYR A 77 -19.35 14.30 -15.41
CA TYR A 77 -18.81 15.40 -16.21
C TYR A 77 -18.24 14.93 -17.56
N LEU A 78 -17.83 13.66 -17.68
CA LEU A 78 -17.36 13.08 -18.94
C LEU A 78 -18.45 13.12 -20.02
N TYR A 79 -19.69 12.73 -19.69
CA TYR A 79 -20.82 12.79 -20.63
C TYR A 79 -21.08 14.21 -21.14
N ILE A 80 -21.04 15.20 -20.25
CA ILE A 80 -21.19 16.63 -20.59
C ILE A 80 -20.09 17.09 -21.55
N ARG A 81 -18.84 16.67 -21.32
CA ARG A 81 -17.70 17.03 -22.17
C ARG A 81 -17.69 16.29 -23.51
N ILE A 82 -18.02 15.00 -23.56
CA ILE A 82 -18.18 14.23 -24.80
C ILE A 82 -19.21 14.90 -25.73
N ARG A 83 -20.32 15.43 -25.18
CA ARG A 83 -21.33 16.17 -25.95
C ARG A 83 -20.88 17.54 -26.45
N LYS A 84 -19.96 18.22 -25.75
CA LYS A 84 -19.49 19.58 -26.10
C LYS A 84 -18.22 19.59 -26.96
N ASN A 85 -17.30 18.64 -26.72
CA ASN A 85 -16.02 18.52 -27.41
C ASN A 85 -15.70 17.04 -27.72
N PRO A 86 -16.47 16.40 -28.63
CA PRO A 86 -16.33 14.97 -28.93
C PRO A 86 -14.93 14.58 -29.41
N GLU A 87 -14.24 15.46 -30.15
CA GLU A 87 -12.93 15.18 -30.76
C GLU A 87 -11.85 14.89 -29.71
N ASN A 88 -11.93 15.54 -28.55
CA ASN A 88 -11.03 15.31 -27.41
C ASN A 88 -11.15 13.90 -26.81
N TYR A 89 -12.25 13.20 -27.09
CA TYR A 89 -12.53 11.84 -26.60
C TYR A 89 -12.52 10.80 -27.73
N GLY A 90 -11.91 11.12 -28.88
CA GLY A 90 -11.81 10.21 -30.03
C GLY A 90 -13.08 10.12 -30.89
N VAL A 91 -14.10 10.93 -30.61
CA VAL A 91 -15.36 10.96 -31.36
C VAL A 91 -15.30 12.01 -32.48
N LYS A 92 -15.72 11.64 -33.70
CA LYS A 92 -15.72 12.57 -34.85
C LYS A 92 -16.69 13.74 -34.62
N ARG A 93 -16.27 14.97 -34.92
CA ARG A 93 -17.15 16.15 -34.91
C ARG A 93 -18.34 15.97 -35.86
N GLY A 94 -19.51 16.41 -35.43
CA GLY A 94 -20.76 16.29 -36.21
C GLY A 94 -21.41 14.89 -36.15
N THR A 95 -20.91 13.98 -35.32
CA THR A 95 -21.57 12.69 -35.05
C THR A 95 -22.99 12.93 -34.52
N PRO A 96 -24.04 12.38 -35.16
CA PRO A 96 -25.43 12.45 -34.67
C PRO A 96 -25.58 11.95 -33.22
N GLN A 97 -26.56 12.49 -32.50
CA GLN A 97 -26.74 12.19 -31.08
C GLN A 97 -26.93 10.69 -30.81
N ASP A 98 -27.64 9.96 -31.66
CA ASP A 98 -27.86 8.51 -31.51
C ASP A 98 -26.56 7.70 -31.62
N LEU A 99 -25.63 8.16 -32.48
CA LEU A 99 -24.30 7.55 -32.62
C LEU A 99 -23.39 7.90 -31.44
N LEU A 100 -23.58 9.06 -30.81
CA LEU A 100 -22.86 9.45 -29.60
C LEU A 100 -23.30 8.61 -28.38
N GLU A 101 -24.61 8.39 -28.24
CA GLU A 101 -25.18 7.51 -27.22
C GLU A 101 -24.67 6.07 -27.37
N LYS A 102 -24.61 5.57 -28.62
CA LYS A 102 -23.96 4.29 -28.91
C LYS A 102 -22.49 4.27 -28.49
N GLN A 103 -21.69 5.30 -28.80
CA GLN A 103 -20.28 5.32 -28.42
C GLN A 103 -20.05 5.32 -26.91
N ILE A 104 -20.94 5.92 -26.12
CA ILE A 104 -20.87 5.85 -24.66
C ILE A 104 -21.17 4.42 -24.18
N GLN A 105 -22.10 3.72 -24.82
CA GLN A 105 -22.36 2.30 -24.56
C GLN A 105 -21.16 1.43 -24.96
N ASP A 106 -20.58 1.64 -26.15
CA ASP A 106 -19.38 0.93 -26.62
C ASP A 106 -18.22 1.12 -25.61
N ILE A 107 -17.98 2.35 -25.12
CA ILE A 107 -17.00 2.64 -24.06
C ILE A 107 -17.31 1.88 -22.76
N CYS A 108 -18.57 1.80 -22.33
CA CYS A 108 -18.94 1.03 -21.13
C CYS A 108 -18.63 -0.47 -21.30
N VAL A 109 -19.00 -1.04 -22.46
CA VAL A 109 -18.78 -2.45 -22.79
C VAL A 109 -17.28 -2.77 -22.82
N ASP A 110 -16.46 -1.91 -23.45
CA ASP A 110 -15.00 -2.08 -23.48
C ASP A 110 -14.41 -2.10 -22.06
N LYS A 111 -14.83 -1.19 -21.17
CA LYS A 111 -14.33 -1.10 -19.79
C LYS A 111 -14.78 -2.27 -18.93
N ILE A 112 -15.98 -2.81 -19.16
CA ILE A 112 -16.46 -4.05 -18.53
C ILE A 112 -15.68 -5.26 -19.05
N HIS A 113 -15.42 -5.34 -20.35
CA HIS A 113 -14.61 -6.40 -20.94
C HIS A 113 -13.18 -6.41 -20.37
N GLU A 114 -12.55 -5.25 -20.17
CA GLU A 114 -11.24 -5.15 -19.47
C GLU A 114 -11.29 -5.72 -18.05
N LEU A 115 -12.37 -5.48 -17.29
CA LEU A 115 -12.52 -6.05 -15.94
C LEU A 115 -12.74 -7.57 -15.95
N VAL A 116 -13.46 -8.09 -16.95
CA VAL A 116 -13.69 -9.53 -17.16
C VAL A 116 -12.41 -10.25 -17.59
N GLU A 117 -11.62 -9.68 -18.53
CA GLU A 117 -10.36 -10.26 -19.03
C GLU A 117 -9.39 -10.62 -17.90
N TYR A 118 -9.31 -9.77 -16.87
CA TYR A 118 -8.44 -9.97 -15.71
C TYR A 118 -9.12 -10.64 -14.51
N GLY A 119 -10.39 -11.05 -14.64
CA GLY A 119 -11.13 -11.74 -13.58
C GLY A 119 -11.38 -10.88 -12.35
N LEU A 120 -11.56 -9.56 -12.51
CA LEU A 120 -11.99 -8.66 -11.44
C LEU A 120 -13.50 -8.73 -11.22
N ILE A 121 -14.26 -8.97 -12.29
CA ILE A 121 -15.70 -9.20 -12.26
C ILE A 121 -16.06 -10.45 -13.06
N TRP A 122 -17.22 -11.02 -12.76
CA TRP A 122 -17.90 -12.02 -13.58
C TRP A 122 -19.15 -11.41 -14.20
N THR A 123 -19.51 -11.88 -15.39
CA THR A 123 -20.73 -11.49 -16.09
C THR A 123 -21.24 -12.61 -16.98
N ASP A 124 -22.52 -12.57 -17.33
CA ASP A 124 -23.16 -13.48 -18.27
C ASP A 124 -22.95 -13.05 -19.74
N GLU A 125 -23.33 -13.90 -20.70
CA GLU A 125 -23.16 -13.62 -22.14
C GLU A 125 -23.86 -12.33 -22.63
N GLY A 126 -24.90 -11.86 -21.94
CA GLY A 126 -25.62 -10.62 -22.26
C GLY A 126 -25.22 -9.41 -21.43
N ALA A 127 -24.29 -9.55 -20.48
CA ALA A 127 -23.93 -8.54 -19.48
C ALA A 127 -25.12 -7.98 -18.66
N PHE A 128 -26.16 -8.81 -18.45
CA PHE A 128 -27.33 -8.47 -17.63
C PHE A 128 -27.04 -8.55 -16.14
N VAL A 129 -25.95 -9.20 -15.73
CA VAL A 129 -25.49 -9.26 -14.33
C VAL A 129 -23.98 -9.01 -14.27
N LEU A 130 -23.57 -8.06 -13.45
CA LEU A 130 -22.17 -7.77 -13.11
C LEU A 130 -21.94 -8.18 -11.65
N GLN A 131 -21.04 -9.13 -11.41
CA GLN A 131 -20.70 -9.58 -10.05
C GLN A 131 -19.22 -9.34 -9.73
N PRO A 132 -18.89 -8.66 -8.62
CA PRO A 132 -17.50 -8.45 -8.22
C PRO A 132 -16.84 -9.74 -7.70
N LEU A 133 -15.74 -10.13 -8.33
CA LEU A 133 -14.87 -11.21 -7.88
C LEU A 133 -13.84 -10.68 -6.87
N GLU A 134 -13.17 -11.58 -6.16
CA GLU A 134 -12.20 -11.20 -5.12
C GLU A 134 -11.10 -10.26 -5.64
N PRO A 135 -10.51 -10.43 -6.84
CA PRO A 135 -9.53 -9.47 -7.36
C PRO A 135 -10.09 -8.05 -7.51
N GLY A 136 -11.34 -7.90 -7.93
CA GLY A 136 -12.01 -6.59 -8.03
C GLY A 136 -12.27 -5.97 -6.66
N ARG A 137 -12.70 -6.79 -5.68
CA ARG A 137 -12.88 -6.38 -4.28
C ARG A 137 -11.57 -5.90 -3.66
N LEU A 138 -10.47 -6.60 -3.91
CA LEU A 138 -9.14 -6.23 -3.44
C LEU A 138 -8.63 -4.94 -4.08
N MET A 139 -8.82 -4.75 -5.40
CA MET A 139 -8.46 -3.51 -6.08
C MET A 139 -9.17 -2.29 -5.47
N ALA A 140 -10.49 -2.41 -5.21
CA ALA A 140 -11.27 -1.38 -4.56
C ALA A 140 -10.84 -1.15 -3.09
N LYS A 141 -10.72 -2.22 -2.29
CA LYS A 141 -10.34 -2.19 -0.86
C LYS A 141 -8.99 -1.51 -0.62
N PHE A 142 -7.99 -1.80 -1.46
CA PHE A 142 -6.66 -1.20 -1.35
C PHE A 142 -6.48 0.06 -2.20
N TYR A 143 -7.51 0.48 -2.94
CA TYR A 143 -7.54 1.67 -3.80
C TYR A 143 -6.38 1.69 -4.81
N LEU A 144 -6.14 0.54 -5.45
CA LEU A 144 -5.07 0.37 -6.44
C LEU A 144 -5.54 0.74 -7.85
N LYS A 145 -4.60 1.14 -8.69
CA LYS A 145 -4.84 1.33 -10.13
C LYS A 145 -5.00 0.00 -10.85
N PHE A 146 -5.77 0.01 -11.93
CA PHE A 146 -6.04 -1.18 -12.73
C PHE A 146 -4.76 -1.78 -13.30
N ASP A 147 -3.85 -0.96 -13.83
CA ASP A 147 -2.54 -1.41 -14.31
C ASP A 147 -1.71 -2.16 -13.25
N THR A 148 -1.77 -1.72 -11.99
CA THR A 148 -1.09 -2.42 -10.89
C THR A 148 -1.79 -3.73 -10.55
N MET A 149 -3.13 -3.77 -10.56
CA MET A 149 -3.86 -5.01 -10.35
C MET A 149 -3.60 -6.04 -11.46
N LYS A 150 -3.47 -5.59 -12.72
CA LYS A 150 -3.07 -6.45 -13.86
C LYS A 150 -1.70 -7.11 -13.62
N LEU A 151 -0.74 -6.42 -12.99
CA LEU A 151 0.56 -7.01 -12.60
C LEU A 151 0.41 -8.06 -11.50
N ILE A 152 -0.42 -7.81 -10.48
CA ILE A 152 -0.69 -8.77 -9.39
C ILE A 152 -1.38 -10.03 -9.94
N VAL A 153 -2.38 -9.87 -10.80
CA VAL A 153 -3.12 -11.00 -11.39
C VAL A 153 -2.22 -11.86 -12.29
N LYS A 154 -1.30 -11.24 -13.03
CA LYS A 154 -0.32 -11.91 -13.90
C LYS A 154 0.92 -12.46 -13.15
N ALA A 155 1.05 -12.21 -11.85
CA ALA A 155 2.19 -12.68 -11.07
C ALA A 155 2.22 -14.22 -10.95
N SER A 156 3.42 -14.78 -10.84
CA SER A 156 3.62 -16.22 -10.72
C SER A 156 3.08 -16.76 -9.38
N GLY A 157 2.65 -18.03 -9.39
CA GLY A 157 2.40 -18.80 -8.18
C GLY A 157 3.67 -19.15 -7.39
N TYR A 158 4.86 -18.70 -7.79
CA TYR A 158 6.12 -18.97 -7.10
C TYR A 158 6.98 -17.71 -7.01
N CYS A 159 6.36 -16.56 -6.68
CA CYS A 159 7.09 -15.31 -6.56
C CYS A 159 8.00 -15.29 -5.32
N SER A 160 9.27 -15.01 -5.55
CA SER A 160 10.23 -14.64 -4.51
C SER A 160 9.96 -13.23 -3.97
N LEU A 161 10.61 -12.88 -2.87
CA LEU A 161 10.58 -11.51 -2.31
C LEU A 161 11.09 -10.46 -3.32
N GLU A 162 12.05 -10.82 -4.18
CA GLU A 162 12.58 -9.97 -5.25
C GLU A 162 11.55 -9.76 -6.39
N ASP A 163 10.84 -10.82 -6.79
CA ASP A 163 9.78 -10.73 -7.82
C ASP A 163 8.65 -9.79 -7.37
N LEU A 164 8.21 -9.91 -6.11
CA LEU A 164 7.17 -9.06 -5.54
C LEU A 164 7.64 -7.60 -5.40
N LEU A 165 8.92 -7.38 -5.09
CA LEU A 165 9.50 -6.04 -5.11
C LEU A 165 9.54 -5.47 -6.53
N HIS A 166 9.82 -6.30 -7.55
CA HIS A 166 9.72 -5.89 -8.95
C HIS A 166 8.29 -5.54 -9.38
N VAL A 167 7.25 -6.24 -8.89
CA VAL A 167 5.84 -5.84 -9.11
C VAL A 167 5.59 -4.42 -8.59
N ILE A 168 6.06 -4.11 -7.38
CA ILE A 168 5.97 -2.75 -6.82
C ILE A 168 6.73 -1.74 -7.69
N CYS A 169 7.93 -2.07 -8.18
CA CYS A 169 8.74 -1.16 -9.00
C CYS A 169 8.06 -0.79 -10.33
N HIS A 170 7.25 -1.68 -10.90
CA HIS A 170 6.51 -1.43 -12.14
C HIS A 170 5.14 -0.78 -11.92
N SER A 171 4.66 -0.70 -10.68
CA SER A 171 3.32 -0.22 -10.33
C SER A 171 2.99 1.21 -10.80
N ALA A 172 1.70 1.43 -11.08
CA ALA A 172 1.17 2.66 -11.65
C ALA A 172 0.96 3.78 -10.61
N GLU A 173 1.04 3.48 -9.31
CA GLU A 173 0.97 4.44 -8.20
C GLU A 173 2.21 5.34 -8.12
N ILE A 174 3.36 4.87 -8.61
CA ILE A 174 4.67 5.54 -8.50
C ILE A 174 5.30 5.87 -9.86
N THR A 175 4.51 5.93 -10.93
CA THR A 175 4.96 6.34 -12.29
C THR A 175 5.47 7.77 -12.38
N TRP A 176 5.10 8.63 -11.43
CA TRP A 176 5.62 9.99 -11.30
C TRP A 176 7.09 10.03 -10.81
N ILE A 177 7.62 8.95 -10.23
CA ILE A 177 9.03 8.86 -9.85
C ILE A 177 9.88 8.65 -11.11
N GLN A 178 10.76 9.62 -11.38
CA GLN A 178 11.58 9.65 -12.59
C GLN A 178 13.07 9.59 -12.25
N LEU A 179 13.87 8.96 -13.11
CA LEU A 179 15.32 8.85 -12.96
C LEU A 179 16.00 10.15 -13.47
N ARG A 180 16.47 10.98 -12.55
CA ARG A 180 17.14 12.25 -12.88
C ARG A 180 18.63 11.99 -13.13
N ARG A 181 19.31 12.92 -13.83
CA ARG A 181 20.73 12.76 -14.18
C ARG A 181 21.63 12.73 -12.92
N ASN A 182 21.32 13.54 -11.92
CA ASN A 182 22.13 13.71 -10.72
C ASN A 182 22.06 12.46 -9.81
N ASP A 183 20.89 11.83 -9.71
CA ASP A 183 20.64 10.63 -8.92
C ASP A 183 21.53 9.44 -9.35
N LYS A 184 21.94 9.39 -10.63
CA LYS A 184 22.63 8.23 -11.20
C LYS A 184 23.94 7.89 -10.48
N LYS A 185 24.68 8.87 -9.97
CA LYS A 185 25.95 8.59 -9.28
C LYS A 185 25.71 7.79 -8.00
N ILE A 186 24.92 8.33 -7.08
CA ILE A 186 24.59 7.69 -5.80
C ILE A 186 23.89 6.33 -6.00
N LEU A 187 22.99 6.20 -6.98
CA LEU A 187 22.34 4.92 -7.28
C LEU A 187 23.32 3.85 -7.83
N ASN A 188 24.32 4.24 -8.63
CA ASN A 188 25.36 3.31 -9.08
C ASN A 188 26.28 2.89 -7.91
N ASP A 189 26.62 3.82 -7.02
CA ASP A 189 27.44 3.55 -5.83
C ASP A 189 26.70 2.61 -4.85
N ILE A 190 25.39 2.80 -4.68
CA ILE A 190 24.51 1.89 -3.93
C ILE A 190 24.49 0.49 -4.58
N ASN A 191 24.26 0.36 -5.90
CA ASN A 191 24.22 -0.95 -6.55
C ASN A 191 25.58 -1.64 -6.67
N ALA A 192 26.69 -0.90 -6.57
CA ALA A 192 28.02 -1.49 -6.47
C ALA A 192 28.17 -2.29 -5.17
N ASP A 193 27.53 -1.81 -4.09
CA ASP A 193 27.40 -2.44 -2.77
C ASP A 193 28.68 -3.12 -2.29
N LYS A 194 29.70 -2.28 -2.02
CA LYS A 194 31.04 -2.71 -1.59
C LYS A 194 31.03 -3.39 -0.22
N ASP A 195 30.12 -2.97 0.65
CA ASP A 195 30.02 -3.43 2.03
C ASP A 195 28.99 -4.56 2.21
N GLY A 196 28.36 -5.02 1.11
CA GLY A 196 27.43 -6.15 1.11
C GLY A 196 26.15 -5.92 1.92
N ARG A 197 25.57 -4.72 1.86
CA ARG A 197 24.43 -4.29 2.68
C ARG A 197 23.08 -4.55 2.04
N LEU A 198 22.99 -4.61 0.71
CA LEU A 198 21.71 -4.80 0.02
C LEU A 198 21.36 -6.27 -0.06
N LEU A 199 20.07 -6.57 0.13
CA LEU A 199 19.54 -7.93 -0.03
C LEU A 199 19.49 -8.34 -1.51
N PHE A 200 19.11 -7.41 -2.39
CA PHE A 200 19.02 -7.61 -3.84
C PHE A 200 19.78 -6.52 -4.62
N HIS A 201 20.32 -6.89 -5.79
CA HIS A 201 21.12 -6.00 -6.66
C HIS A 201 20.53 -5.99 -8.08
N ILE A 202 20.59 -4.84 -8.76
CA ILE A 202 20.26 -4.80 -10.19
C ILE A 202 21.34 -5.54 -10.97
N VAL A 203 20.96 -6.67 -11.59
CA VAL A 203 21.81 -7.52 -12.44
C VAL A 203 21.52 -7.32 -13.93
N MET A 204 22.51 -7.61 -14.77
CA MET A 204 22.34 -7.73 -16.22
C MET A 204 21.86 -9.15 -16.59
N LYS A 205 21.42 -9.35 -17.83
CA LYS A 205 20.97 -10.67 -18.37
C LYS A 205 22.00 -11.82 -18.21
N ASN A 206 23.27 -11.51 -17.93
CA ASN A 206 24.34 -12.47 -17.68
C ASN A 206 24.65 -12.68 -16.18
N GLY A 207 23.74 -12.28 -15.28
CA GLY A 207 23.86 -12.41 -13.82
C GLY A 207 24.83 -11.44 -13.15
N LYS A 208 25.62 -10.65 -13.90
CA LYS A 208 26.58 -9.71 -13.31
C LYS A 208 25.91 -8.41 -12.88
N ARG A 209 26.29 -7.86 -11.72
CA ARG A 209 25.82 -6.54 -11.21
C ARG A 209 25.94 -5.45 -12.29
N LYS A 210 24.87 -4.70 -12.50
CA LYS A 210 24.78 -3.62 -13.50
C LYS A 210 25.48 -2.36 -12.98
N LYS A 211 26.51 -1.89 -13.70
CA LYS A 211 27.31 -0.71 -13.29
C LYS A 211 26.60 0.64 -13.48
N ARG A 212 25.52 0.70 -14.27
CA ARG A 212 24.85 1.96 -14.64
C ARG A 212 23.33 1.78 -14.60
N VAL A 213 22.68 2.51 -13.70
CA VAL A 213 21.22 2.61 -13.60
C VAL A 213 20.67 3.43 -14.78
N GLN A 214 19.64 2.90 -15.42
CA GLN A 214 19.10 3.41 -16.69
C GLN A 214 17.59 3.65 -16.67
N THR A 215 16.81 2.87 -15.91
CA THR A 215 15.33 2.99 -15.88
C THR A 215 14.80 3.55 -14.56
N ARG A 216 13.53 3.96 -14.52
CA ARG A 216 12.88 4.41 -13.28
C ARG A 216 12.68 3.25 -12.30
N GLU A 217 12.42 2.05 -12.81
CA GLU A 217 12.18 0.84 -12.05
C GLU A 217 13.45 0.40 -11.33
N GLU A 218 14.61 0.47 -12.00
CA GLU A 218 15.92 0.25 -11.37
C GLU A 218 16.22 1.26 -10.26
N LYS A 219 15.81 2.53 -10.42
CA LYS A 219 15.90 3.53 -9.36
C LYS A 219 15.01 3.15 -8.18
N ILE A 220 13.72 2.89 -8.41
CA ILE A 220 12.76 2.54 -7.36
C ILE A 220 13.22 1.31 -6.57
N PHE A 221 13.70 0.27 -7.26
CA PHE A 221 14.22 -0.95 -6.65
C PHE A 221 15.40 -0.71 -5.71
N LEU A 222 16.34 0.17 -6.11
CA LEU A 222 17.50 0.52 -5.30
C LEU A 222 17.13 1.44 -4.13
N LEU A 223 16.21 2.40 -4.34
CA LEU A 223 15.66 3.24 -3.27
C LEU A 223 14.97 2.39 -2.18
N ALA A 224 14.19 1.39 -2.60
CA ALA A 224 13.56 0.44 -1.70
C ALA A 224 14.61 -0.39 -0.94
N ASN A 225 15.53 -1.06 -1.65
CA ASN A 225 16.54 -1.91 -1.02
C ASN A 225 17.45 -1.14 -0.03
N ASP A 226 17.93 0.05 -0.39
CA ASP A 226 18.77 0.87 0.50
C ASP A 226 18.01 1.32 1.76
N CYS A 227 16.74 1.73 1.61
CA CYS A 227 15.89 2.08 2.74
C CYS A 227 15.70 0.90 3.71
N LEU A 228 15.40 -0.28 3.15
CA LEU A 228 15.12 -1.51 3.89
C LEU A 228 16.35 -2.11 4.60
N THR A 229 17.57 -1.66 4.30
CA THR A 229 18.74 -1.96 5.15
C THR A 229 18.56 -1.47 6.59
N GLY A 230 17.73 -0.43 6.79
CA GLY A 230 17.60 0.31 8.05
C GLY A 230 18.55 1.50 8.17
N ASP A 231 19.62 1.54 7.35
CA ASP A 231 20.71 2.51 7.35
C ASP A 231 20.92 3.08 5.93
N SER A 232 19.91 3.78 5.43
CA SER A 232 19.88 4.43 4.11
C SER A 232 21.10 5.35 3.90
N LEU A 233 21.83 5.17 2.80
CA LEU A 233 22.90 6.09 2.37
C LEU A 233 22.34 7.39 1.78
N ILE A 234 21.06 7.38 1.43
CA ILE A 234 20.39 8.52 0.81
C ILE A 234 19.98 9.52 1.88
N HIS A 235 20.62 10.70 1.85
CA HIS A 235 20.32 11.84 2.73
C HIS A 235 19.73 13.04 1.98
N ASP A 236 19.65 12.99 0.64
CA ASP A 236 18.96 14.01 -0.16
C ASP A 236 17.46 14.05 0.18
N LEU A 237 16.90 15.27 0.30
CA LEU A 237 15.51 15.46 0.70
C LEU A 237 14.53 14.94 -0.36
N SER A 238 14.81 15.12 -1.65
CA SER A 238 13.91 14.72 -2.73
C SER A 238 13.89 13.20 -2.91
N LEU A 239 15.06 12.55 -2.85
CA LEU A 239 15.13 11.08 -2.87
C LEU A 239 14.51 10.47 -1.61
N ASN A 240 14.63 11.10 -0.43
CA ASN A 240 13.92 10.64 0.77
C ASN A 240 12.39 10.76 0.64
N GLN A 241 11.87 11.81 0.00
CA GLN A 241 10.44 11.92 -0.31
C GLN A 241 9.97 10.81 -1.26
N GLU A 242 10.72 10.52 -2.32
CA GLU A 242 10.45 9.40 -3.23
C GLU A 242 10.47 8.05 -2.50
N THR A 243 11.51 7.77 -1.69
CA THR A 243 11.62 6.57 -0.85
C THR A 243 10.43 6.42 0.11
N ASN A 244 9.98 7.50 0.75
CA ASN A 244 8.81 7.48 1.62
C ASN A 244 7.52 7.11 0.84
N ALA A 245 7.36 7.63 -0.37
CA ALA A 245 6.23 7.29 -1.22
C ALA A 245 6.29 5.85 -1.75
N ILE A 246 7.49 5.32 -2.04
CA ILE A 246 7.73 3.92 -2.40
C ILE A 246 7.34 3.01 -1.24
N CYS A 247 7.76 3.31 0.00
CA CYS A 247 7.40 2.52 1.17
C CYS A 247 5.90 2.54 1.45
N SER A 248 5.26 3.72 1.38
CA SER A 248 3.82 3.87 1.65
C SER A 248 2.95 3.14 0.60
N ASN A 249 3.17 3.39 -0.69
CA ASN A 249 2.42 2.72 -1.75
C ASN A 249 2.79 1.23 -1.86
N GLY A 250 4.07 0.90 -1.75
CA GLY A 250 4.56 -0.48 -1.80
C GLY A 250 3.99 -1.34 -0.66
N CYS A 251 3.91 -0.82 0.57
CA CYS A 251 3.25 -1.51 1.69
C CYS A 251 1.77 -1.80 1.37
N ARG A 252 1.04 -0.83 0.82
CA ARG A 252 -0.37 -0.97 0.41
C ARG A 252 -0.55 -2.00 -0.72
N ILE A 253 0.32 -1.97 -1.73
CA ILE A 253 0.35 -2.95 -2.83
C ILE A 253 0.68 -4.35 -2.29
N ALA A 254 1.67 -4.49 -1.39
CA ALA A 254 2.04 -5.76 -0.79
C ALA A 254 0.93 -6.36 0.09
N LYS A 255 0.15 -5.54 0.81
CA LYS A 255 -1.04 -6.01 1.55
C LYS A 255 -2.15 -6.51 0.62
N CYS A 256 -2.30 -5.92 -0.57
CA CYS A 256 -3.18 -6.46 -1.62
C CYS A 256 -2.66 -7.79 -2.18
N MET A 257 -1.36 -7.87 -2.49
CA MET A 257 -0.71 -9.11 -2.94
C MET A 257 -0.90 -10.25 -1.93
N ARG A 258 -0.77 -9.97 -0.62
CA ARG A 258 -1.06 -10.91 0.47
C ARG A 258 -2.46 -11.51 0.36
N GLU A 259 -3.48 -10.68 0.37
CA GLU A 259 -4.86 -11.16 0.34
C GLU A 259 -5.19 -11.87 -0.99
N TYR A 260 -4.63 -11.41 -2.11
CA TYR A 260 -4.76 -12.08 -3.41
C TYR A 260 -4.14 -13.48 -3.42
N PHE A 261 -2.92 -13.64 -2.88
CA PHE A 261 -2.25 -14.94 -2.83
C PHE A 261 -2.89 -15.89 -1.81
N ILE A 262 -3.42 -15.37 -0.69
CA ILE A 262 -4.26 -16.16 0.24
C ILE A 262 -5.52 -16.67 -0.49
N TYR A 263 -6.23 -15.81 -1.23
CA TYR A 263 -7.39 -16.20 -2.04
C TYR A 263 -7.05 -17.26 -3.09
N LYS A 264 -5.90 -17.13 -3.77
CA LYS A 264 -5.35 -18.14 -4.68
C LYS A 264 -4.75 -19.37 -3.98
N LYS A 265 -4.81 -19.44 -2.64
CA LYS A 265 -4.23 -20.47 -1.77
C LYS A 265 -2.74 -20.72 -2.01
N ASN A 266 -2.00 -19.70 -2.42
CA ASN A 266 -0.60 -19.81 -2.78
C ASN A 266 0.31 -19.48 -1.60
N TYR A 267 1.01 -20.47 -1.06
CA TYR A 267 1.74 -20.34 0.20
C TYR A 267 2.95 -19.39 0.10
N ARG A 268 3.92 -19.68 -0.78
CA ARG A 268 5.17 -18.93 -0.89
C ARG A 268 4.94 -17.47 -1.27
N SER A 269 4.09 -17.21 -2.26
CA SER A 269 3.78 -15.83 -2.66
C SER A 269 3.03 -15.08 -1.56
N ALA A 270 2.14 -15.72 -0.80
CA ALA A 270 1.46 -15.10 0.34
C ALA A 270 2.46 -14.72 1.46
N ILE A 271 3.28 -15.66 1.94
CA ILE A 271 4.28 -15.39 2.99
C ILE A 271 5.26 -14.29 2.54
N ASN A 272 5.84 -14.39 1.33
CA ASN A 272 6.76 -13.37 0.81
C ASN A 272 6.09 -11.99 0.71
N SER A 273 4.80 -11.91 0.39
CA SER A 273 4.07 -10.63 0.35
C SER A 273 3.73 -10.07 1.73
N MET A 274 3.52 -10.91 2.76
CA MET A 274 3.40 -10.50 4.16
C MET A 274 4.72 -9.87 4.65
N ILE A 275 5.82 -10.60 4.47
CA ILE A 275 7.20 -10.18 4.78
C ILE A 275 7.52 -8.84 4.09
N LEU A 276 7.18 -8.70 2.81
CA LEU A 276 7.39 -7.46 2.06
C LEU A 276 6.54 -6.29 2.59
N ALA A 277 5.27 -6.53 2.92
CA ALA A 277 4.38 -5.51 3.46
C ALA A 277 4.88 -4.99 4.82
N ASN A 278 5.30 -5.90 5.69
CA ASN A 278 5.90 -5.60 7.00
C ASN A 278 7.21 -4.84 6.85
N SER A 279 8.08 -5.31 5.96
CA SER A 279 9.39 -4.69 5.70
C SER A 279 9.25 -3.26 5.19
N LEU A 280 8.34 -3.02 4.24
CA LEU A 280 8.03 -1.68 3.71
C LEU A 280 7.32 -0.78 4.73
N HIS A 281 6.52 -1.34 5.64
CA HIS A 281 5.91 -0.59 6.73
C HIS A 281 6.96 -0.08 7.73
N GLN A 282 7.86 -0.97 8.17
CA GLN A 282 8.90 -0.68 9.17
C GLN A 282 10.18 -0.07 8.57
N LYS A 283 10.29 -0.02 7.24
CA LYS A 283 11.48 0.44 6.50
C LYS A 283 12.73 -0.35 6.93
N LEU A 284 12.57 -1.67 6.98
CA LEU A 284 13.55 -2.59 7.53
C LEU A 284 13.30 -4.03 7.04
N TRP A 285 14.32 -4.73 6.55
CA TRP A 285 14.28 -6.17 6.30
C TRP A 285 14.37 -6.99 7.60
N GLU A 286 13.77 -8.19 7.63
CA GLU A 286 13.90 -9.16 8.74
C GLU A 286 15.34 -9.58 9.03
N SER A 287 16.18 -9.64 7.98
CA SER A 287 17.62 -9.93 8.09
C SER A 287 18.45 -8.72 8.55
N SER A 288 17.86 -7.53 8.75
CA SER A 288 18.60 -6.35 9.16
C SER A 288 19.03 -6.45 10.63
N PRO A 289 20.30 -6.11 10.96
CA PRO A 289 20.79 -6.11 12.34
C PRO A 289 20.27 -4.93 13.18
N PHE A 290 19.30 -4.17 12.68
CA PHE A 290 18.76 -2.96 13.32
C PHE A 290 17.28 -3.09 13.73
N LEU A 291 16.80 -4.32 14.01
CA LEU A 291 15.40 -4.62 14.42
C LEU A 291 14.86 -3.69 15.51
N LEU A 292 15.71 -3.28 16.45
CA LEU A 292 15.34 -2.39 17.56
C LEU A 292 14.94 -0.97 17.13
N LYS A 293 15.25 -0.53 15.90
CA LYS A 293 14.80 0.76 15.32
C LYS A 293 13.27 0.90 15.27
N GLN A 294 12.54 -0.21 15.35
CA GLN A 294 11.08 -0.24 15.43
C GLN A 294 10.53 0.30 16.77
N LEU A 295 11.36 0.40 17.81
CA LEU A 295 10.97 0.93 19.12
C LEU A 295 11.08 2.46 19.16
N PRO A 296 10.13 3.16 19.83
CA PRO A 296 10.19 4.61 19.97
C PRO A 296 11.47 5.05 20.69
N GLY A 297 12.10 6.12 20.20
CA GLY A 297 13.36 6.64 20.74
C GLY A 297 14.64 5.98 20.19
N ILE A 298 14.56 4.86 19.46
CA ILE A 298 15.73 4.20 18.86
C ILE A 298 15.95 4.69 17.42
N GLY A 299 16.70 5.78 17.28
CA GLY A 299 17.24 6.21 15.98
C GLY A 299 18.42 5.33 15.52
N ILE A 300 18.84 5.48 14.25
CA ILE A 300 19.92 4.66 13.67
C ILE A 300 21.26 4.76 14.43
N VAL A 301 21.59 5.93 14.97
CA VAL A 301 22.79 6.13 15.82
C VAL A 301 22.72 5.26 17.08
N THR A 302 21.56 5.24 17.74
CA THR A 302 21.29 4.40 18.92
C THR A 302 21.31 2.92 18.56
N ALA A 303 20.69 2.52 17.44
CA ALA A 303 20.70 1.14 16.97
C ALA A 303 22.12 0.63 16.65
N LYS A 304 22.97 1.46 16.04
CA LYS A 304 24.40 1.15 15.80
C LYS A 304 25.17 0.96 17.11
N ALA A 305 24.96 1.84 18.10
CA ALA A 305 25.60 1.72 19.41
C ALA A 305 25.18 0.44 20.17
N LEU A 306 23.88 0.13 20.16
CA LEU A 306 23.33 -1.11 20.74
C LEU A 306 23.88 -2.36 20.05
N LYS A 307 23.94 -2.37 18.71
CA LYS A 307 24.54 -3.47 17.93
C LYS A 307 25.99 -3.73 18.34
N THR A 308 26.81 -2.68 18.48
CA THR A 308 28.21 -2.80 18.95
C THR A 308 28.31 -3.35 20.37
N ALA A 309 27.32 -3.07 21.23
CA ALA A 309 27.21 -3.64 22.58
C ALA A 309 26.58 -5.06 22.62
N GLY A 310 26.33 -5.69 21.47
CA GLY A 310 25.73 -7.03 21.38
C GLY A 310 24.21 -7.08 21.54
N VAL A 311 23.52 -5.93 21.55
CA VAL A 311 22.07 -5.82 21.72
C VAL A 311 21.44 -5.42 20.37
N TYR A 312 20.92 -6.39 19.63
CA TYR A 312 20.43 -6.19 18.25
C TYR A 312 19.07 -6.82 17.95
N SER A 313 18.58 -7.73 18.80
CA SER A 313 17.25 -8.35 18.72
C SER A 313 16.39 -8.01 19.94
N PHE A 314 15.07 -8.13 19.82
CA PHE A 314 14.14 -7.94 20.93
C PHE A 314 14.47 -8.85 22.13
N GLU A 315 14.92 -10.08 21.90
CA GLU A 315 15.31 -11.00 22.97
C GLU A 315 16.58 -10.55 23.71
N THR A 316 17.60 -10.08 22.98
CA THR A 316 18.80 -9.50 23.61
C THR A 316 18.47 -8.23 24.40
N LEU A 317 17.50 -7.42 23.94
CA LEU A 317 17.07 -6.22 24.65
C LEU A 317 16.28 -6.54 25.93
N ALA A 318 15.45 -7.60 25.92
CA ALA A 318 14.72 -8.06 27.10
C ALA A 318 15.68 -8.46 28.23
N THR A 319 16.74 -9.20 27.89
CA THR A 319 17.74 -9.69 28.87
C THR A 319 18.79 -8.65 29.25
N ALA A 320 19.03 -7.64 28.40
CA ALA A 320 20.00 -6.58 28.68
C ALA A 320 19.64 -5.75 29.92
N ASP A 321 20.66 -5.35 30.68
CA ASP A 321 20.51 -4.43 31.79
C ASP A 321 20.30 -2.98 31.31
N ALA A 322 19.41 -2.23 31.99
CA ALA A 322 19.07 -0.86 31.62
C ALA A 322 20.27 0.09 31.70
N ARG A 323 21.21 -0.13 32.63
CA ARG A 323 22.41 0.71 32.80
C ARG A 323 23.45 0.43 31.74
N LYS A 324 23.57 -0.83 31.30
CA LYS A 324 24.36 -1.18 30.12
C LYS A 324 23.82 -0.53 28.84
N ILE A 325 22.49 -0.45 28.68
CA ILE A 325 21.85 0.28 27.56
C ILE A 325 22.18 1.78 27.61
N GLU A 326 22.05 2.42 28.77
CA GLU A 326 22.39 3.83 28.99
C GLU A 326 23.87 4.12 28.65
N LEU A 327 24.78 3.30 29.19
CA LEU A 327 26.22 3.40 28.96
C LEU A 327 26.60 3.19 27.49
N ALA A 328 26.07 2.14 26.84
CA ALA A 328 26.36 1.83 25.45
C ALA A 328 25.86 2.92 24.48
N THR A 329 24.72 3.54 24.79
CA THR A 329 24.09 4.55 23.92
C THR A 329 24.51 5.99 24.22
N GLY A 330 25.30 6.21 25.29
CA GLY A 330 25.66 7.56 25.75
C GLY A 330 24.46 8.39 26.18
N ARG A 331 23.38 7.74 26.67
CA ARG A 331 22.13 8.39 27.09
C ARG A 331 22.02 8.39 28.60
N ASN A 332 21.54 9.50 29.15
CA ASN A 332 21.32 9.64 30.59
C ASN A 332 20.15 8.78 31.07
N TYR A 333 20.21 8.40 32.35
CA TYR A 333 19.07 7.86 33.09
C TYR A 333 17.84 8.80 32.97
N PRO A 334 16.60 8.28 32.79
CA PRO A 334 16.18 6.87 32.77
C PRO A 334 15.98 6.27 31.37
N PHE A 335 16.79 6.63 30.36
CA PHE A 335 16.61 6.15 28.99
C PHE A 335 16.54 4.62 28.87
N GLY A 336 17.36 3.88 29.61
CA GLY A 336 17.38 2.42 29.54
C GLY A 336 16.06 1.81 30.01
N ASN A 337 15.48 2.36 31.09
CA ASN A 337 14.19 1.93 31.60
C ASN A 337 13.07 2.22 30.60
N HIS A 338 13.01 3.45 30.05
CA HIS A 338 11.99 3.82 29.05
C HIS A 338 12.02 2.92 27.80
N ILE A 339 13.20 2.49 27.36
CA ILE A 339 13.33 1.53 26.23
C ILE A 339 12.81 0.14 26.62
N LYS A 340 13.09 -0.35 27.83
CA LYS A 340 12.55 -1.64 28.30
C LYS A 340 11.02 -1.58 28.53
N GLU A 341 10.51 -0.47 29.06
CA GLU A 341 9.07 -0.20 29.17
C GLU A 341 8.39 -0.16 27.79
N SER A 342 9.05 0.43 26.78
CA SER A 342 8.56 0.47 25.40
C SER A 342 8.36 -0.93 24.78
N MET A 343 9.03 -1.96 25.30
CA MET A 343 8.80 -3.35 24.87
C MET A 343 7.39 -3.86 25.22
N SER A 344 6.69 -3.23 26.17
CA SER A 344 5.28 -3.55 26.47
C SER A 344 4.30 -3.22 25.34
N SER A 345 4.74 -2.46 24.33
CA SER A 345 3.97 -2.20 23.09
C SER A 345 3.98 -3.37 22.11
N LEU A 346 4.98 -4.26 22.21
CA LEU A 346 5.14 -5.41 21.33
C LEU A 346 4.00 -6.42 21.53
N PRO A 347 3.66 -7.23 20.50
CA PRO A 347 2.77 -8.36 20.69
C PRO A 347 3.33 -9.34 21.73
N PRO A 348 2.47 -10.11 22.42
CA PRO A 348 2.92 -11.10 23.37
C PRO A 348 3.69 -12.22 22.65
N LYS A 349 4.66 -12.84 23.32
CA LYS A 349 5.35 -14.01 22.79
C LYS A 349 4.38 -15.18 22.71
N ILE A 350 4.24 -15.77 21.53
CA ILE A 350 3.36 -16.91 21.24
C ILE A 350 4.25 -18.07 20.79
N ASP A 351 3.94 -19.28 21.23
CA ASP A 351 4.50 -20.52 20.67
C ASP A 351 3.44 -21.32 19.92
N ILE A 352 3.89 -22.11 18.96
CA ILE A 352 3.08 -22.99 18.11
C ILE A 352 3.35 -24.44 18.51
N HIS A 353 2.34 -25.20 18.92
CA HIS A 353 2.45 -26.64 19.09
C HIS A 353 1.75 -27.37 17.93
N ILE A 354 2.30 -28.50 17.48
CA ILE A 354 1.80 -29.27 16.33
C ILE A 354 1.73 -30.74 16.74
N GLU A 355 0.53 -31.32 16.74
CA GLU A 355 0.26 -32.71 17.12
C GLU A 355 -0.49 -33.44 16.01
N GLU A 356 -0.05 -34.64 15.63
CA GLU A 356 -0.87 -35.52 14.79
C GLU A 356 -1.90 -36.27 15.65
N THR A 357 -3.16 -35.85 15.54
CA THR A 357 -4.27 -36.38 16.37
C THR A 357 -4.99 -37.59 15.75
N GLY A 358 -4.53 -38.05 14.58
CA GLY A 358 -4.99 -39.31 13.96
C GLY A 358 -5.19 -39.22 12.45
N ASN A 359 -5.28 -40.38 11.81
CA ASN A 359 -5.42 -40.53 10.36
C ASN A 359 -6.81 -41.12 10.03
N ARG A 360 -7.52 -40.53 9.07
CA ARG A 360 -8.78 -41.06 8.53
C ARG A 360 -8.83 -40.86 7.02
N LEU A 361 -9.18 -41.91 6.28
CA LEU A 361 -9.44 -41.86 4.82
C LEU A 361 -8.31 -41.22 3.98
N GLY A 362 -7.05 -41.44 4.36
CA GLY A 362 -5.89 -40.89 3.65
C GLY A 362 -5.60 -39.41 3.92
N LYS A 363 -6.21 -38.83 4.96
CA LYS A 363 -5.89 -37.51 5.49
C LYS A 363 -5.41 -37.63 6.93
N SER A 364 -4.26 -37.04 7.22
CA SER A 364 -3.78 -36.87 8.59
C SER A 364 -4.47 -35.64 9.20
N THR A 365 -4.95 -35.79 10.44
CA THR A 365 -5.64 -34.74 11.19
C THR A 365 -4.66 -34.14 12.18
N ILE A 366 -4.18 -32.94 11.86
CA ILE A 366 -3.16 -32.25 12.64
C ILE A 366 -3.84 -31.17 13.47
N THR A 367 -3.60 -31.18 14.78
CA THR A 367 -4.01 -30.10 15.66
C THR A 367 -2.84 -29.13 15.80
N VAL A 368 -3.08 -27.87 15.46
CA VAL A 368 -2.12 -26.78 15.62
C VAL A 368 -2.63 -25.89 16.75
N THR A 369 -1.80 -25.70 17.78
CA THR A 369 -2.18 -25.00 19.01
C THR A 369 -1.27 -23.79 19.25
N LEU A 370 -1.86 -22.60 19.32
CA LEU A 370 -1.19 -21.37 19.72
C LEU A 370 -1.27 -21.20 21.24
N THR A 371 -0.11 -21.05 21.89
CA THR A 371 0.00 -20.82 23.34
C THR A 371 0.73 -19.52 23.61
N ARG A 372 0.12 -18.64 24.41
CA ARG A 372 0.72 -17.36 24.80
C ARG A 372 1.67 -17.55 25.99
N LEU A 373 2.94 -17.21 25.81
CA LEU A 373 3.99 -17.35 26.82
C LEU A 373 4.17 -16.12 27.72
N SER A 374 3.75 -14.94 27.25
CA SER A 374 3.84 -13.69 28.03
C SER A 374 2.45 -13.09 28.31
N GLN A 375 2.32 -12.40 29.45
CA GLN A 375 1.07 -11.75 29.82
C GLN A 375 0.65 -10.68 28.80
N ALA A 376 -0.66 -10.59 28.55
CA ALA A 376 -1.24 -9.59 27.66
C ALA A 376 -1.16 -8.20 28.32
N VAL A 377 -0.30 -7.32 27.80
CA VAL A 377 -0.37 -5.90 28.17
C VAL A 377 -1.42 -5.23 27.29
N LYS A 378 -2.34 -4.47 27.91
CA LYS A 378 -3.35 -3.70 27.18
C LYS A 378 -2.69 -2.56 26.39
N SER A 379 -2.30 -2.86 25.15
CA SER A 379 -1.89 -1.85 24.17
C SER A 379 -3.12 -1.13 23.59
N SER A 380 -2.95 0.14 23.23
CA SER A 380 -3.94 0.87 22.42
C SER A 380 -3.90 0.46 20.93
N LYS A 381 -2.83 -0.22 20.50
CA LYS A 381 -2.68 -0.78 19.16
C LYS A 381 -3.31 -2.17 19.05
N ARG A 382 -3.95 -2.44 17.91
CA ARG A 382 -4.54 -3.73 17.58
C ARG A 382 -3.49 -4.64 16.92
N ASN A 383 -2.68 -5.29 17.75
CA ASN A 383 -1.67 -6.22 17.25
C ASN A 383 -2.36 -7.49 16.70
N CYS A 384 -2.25 -7.71 15.39
CA CYS A 384 -2.71 -8.90 14.68
C CYS A 384 -1.53 -9.71 14.12
N ALA A 385 -1.74 -11.00 13.92
CA ALA A 385 -0.83 -11.88 13.21
C ALA A 385 -1.59 -12.85 12.29
N ASP A 386 -1.11 -13.04 11.07
CA ASP A 386 -1.63 -14.03 10.14
C ASP A 386 -1.07 -15.42 10.50
N MET A 387 -1.94 -16.32 10.93
CA MET A 387 -1.64 -17.74 11.12
C MET A 387 -1.86 -18.46 9.80
N VAL A 388 -0.82 -19.06 9.23
CA VAL A 388 -0.85 -19.79 7.95
C VAL A 388 -0.38 -21.23 8.18
N VAL A 389 -1.17 -22.20 7.70
CA VAL A 389 -0.80 -23.62 7.66
C VAL A 389 -0.79 -24.09 6.21
N ALA A 390 0.30 -24.65 5.74
CA ALA A 390 0.50 -24.96 4.32
C ALA A 390 1.33 -26.22 4.05
N SER A 391 1.16 -26.80 2.86
CA SER A 391 2.05 -27.82 2.29
C SER A 391 3.23 -27.14 1.58
N GLU A 392 4.47 -27.46 1.99
CA GLU A 392 5.69 -26.88 1.39
C GLU A 392 5.95 -27.41 -0.01
N GLU A 393 5.60 -28.68 -0.27
CA GLU A 393 5.77 -29.37 -1.55
C GLU A 393 4.74 -28.89 -2.58
N ASP A 394 3.45 -28.85 -2.22
CA ASP A 394 2.37 -28.44 -3.12
C ASP A 394 2.27 -26.91 -3.29
N ASN A 395 2.91 -26.16 -2.39
CA ASN A 395 2.80 -24.70 -2.29
C ASN A 395 1.36 -24.21 -2.04
N VAL A 396 0.55 -25.02 -1.35
CA VAL A 396 -0.88 -24.76 -1.08
C VAL A 396 -1.13 -24.41 0.38
N ILE A 397 -1.85 -23.31 0.61
CA ILE A 397 -2.40 -22.94 1.91
C ILE A 397 -3.59 -23.85 2.24
N LEU A 398 -3.48 -24.57 3.36
CA LEU A 398 -4.50 -25.47 3.90
C LEU A 398 -5.42 -24.76 4.89
N PHE A 399 -4.88 -23.81 5.65
CA PHE A 399 -5.62 -22.97 6.60
C PHE A 399 -4.97 -21.58 6.71
N HIS A 400 -5.80 -20.54 6.84
CA HIS A 400 -5.39 -19.18 7.16
C HIS A 400 -6.40 -18.56 8.12
N GLU A 401 -5.93 -17.85 9.14
CA GLU A 401 -6.74 -17.02 10.02
C GLU A 401 -5.94 -15.81 10.52
N ASN A 402 -6.59 -14.65 10.64
CA ASN A 402 -5.98 -13.45 11.23
C ASN A 402 -6.27 -13.41 12.75
N ILE A 403 -5.24 -13.67 13.55
CA ILE A 403 -5.33 -13.81 15.01
C ILE A 403 -5.05 -12.47 15.69
N ARG A 404 -6.03 -11.99 16.48
CA ARG A 404 -5.84 -10.85 17.38
C ARG A 404 -5.00 -11.27 18.58
N THR A 405 -3.70 -10.96 18.55
CA THR A 405 -2.68 -11.55 19.43
C THR A 405 -2.90 -11.25 20.92
N HIS A 406 -3.62 -10.17 21.23
CA HIS A 406 -3.96 -9.81 22.61
C HIS A 406 -5.26 -10.45 23.11
N GLU A 407 -6.17 -10.85 22.23
CA GLU A 407 -7.55 -11.20 22.59
C GLU A 407 -7.88 -12.70 22.50
N PHE A 408 -7.10 -13.49 21.76
CA PHE A 408 -7.39 -14.92 21.59
C PHE A 408 -7.29 -15.72 22.91
N HIS A 409 -8.19 -16.69 23.09
CA HIS A 409 -8.15 -17.64 24.21
C HIS A 409 -6.86 -18.47 24.13
N SER A 410 -6.07 -18.54 25.20
CA SER A 410 -4.81 -19.31 25.23
C SER A 410 -4.95 -20.52 26.14
N PRO A 411 -4.77 -21.76 25.66
CA PRO A 411 -4.43 -22.14 24.27
C PRO A 411 -5.59 -21.96 23.27
N TYR A 412 -5.25 -21.70 22.01
CA TYR A 412 -6.17 -21.74 20.86
C TYR A 412 -5.76 -22.87 19.93
N SER A 413 -6.67 -23.80 19.61
CA SER A 413 -6.35 -24.98 18.83
C SER A 413 -7.26 -25.11 17.60
N VAL A 414 -6.66 -25.34 16.43
CA VAL A 414 -7.36 -25.60 15.18
C VAL A 414 -6.97 -26.97 14.62
N LYS A 415 -7.93 -27.67 14.02
CA LYS A 415 -7.70 -28.95 13.33
C LYS A 415 -7.61 -28.73 11.82
N VAL A 416 -6.49 -29.14 11.24
CA VAL A 416 -6.20 -29.03 9.81
C VAL A 416 -6.09 -30.44 9.23
N PHE A 417 -6.72 -30.66 8.08
CA PHE A 417 -6.68 -31.95 7.37
C PHE A 417 -5.64 -31.89 6.25
N VAL A 418 -4.56 -32.66 6.40
CA VAL A 418 -3.49 -32.73 5.41
C VAL A 418 -3.70 -33.96 4.51
N PRO A 419 -3.86 -33.80 3.18
CA PRO A 419 -3.83 -34.92 2.25
C PRO A 419 -2.47 -35.62 2.32
N CYS A 420 -2.45 -36.91 2.67
CA CYS A 420 -1.21 -37.68 2.75
C CYS A 420 -1.39 -39.05 2.05
N PRO A 421 -0.99 -39.16 0.77
CA PRO A 421 -0.97 -40.43 0.05
C PRO A 421 -0.16 -41.51 0.77
N GLN A 422 -0.42 -42.79 0.47
CA GLN A 422 0.40 -43.88 1.00
C GLN A 422 1.85 -43.72 0.52
N ASN A 423 2.82 -43.95 1.41
CA ASN A 423 4.25 -43.77 1.19
C ASN A 423 4.70 -42.36 0.77
N ALA A 424 3.84 -41.34 0.87
CA ALA A 424 4.22 -39.95 0.70
C ALA A 424 4.71 -39.35 2.04
N ARG A 425 5.67 -38.43 1.93
CA ARG A 425 6.05 -37.52 3.01
C ARG A 425 5.59 -36.12 2.62
N VAL A 426 4.84 -35.47 3.48
CA VAL A 426 4.35 -34.10 3.28
C VAL A 426 4.92 -33.22 4.38
N THR A 427 5.55 -32.12 4.01
CA THR A 427 5.99 -31.11 4.97
C THR A 427 4.87 -30.11 5.20
N LEU A 428 4.38 -30.09 6.44
CA LEU A 428 3.60 -28.98 6.95
C LEU A 428 4.51 -27.83 7.36
N LYS A 429 4.17 -26.62 6.91
CA LYS A 429 4.62 -25.36 7.47
C LYS A 429 3.50 -24.75 8.28
N VAL A 430 3.85 -24.23 9.46
CA VAL A 430 2.98 -23.36 10.25
C VAL A 430 3.76 -22.09 10.53
N ASP A 431 3.25 -20.99 10.02
CA ASP A 431 3.85 -19.67 10.14
C ASP A 431 2.86 -18.73 10.84
N LEU A 432 3.36 -17.94 11.78
CA LEU A 432 2.62 -16.88 12.46
C LEU A 432 3.34 -15.56 12.20
N ILE A 433 2.80 -14.77 11.27
CA ILE A 433 3.43 -13.53 10.77
C ILE A 433 2.72 -12.30 11.37
N PHE A 434 3.43 -11.46 12.11
CA PHE A 434 2.87 -10.28 12.79
C PHE A 434 2.74 -9.08 11.83
N GLU A 435 1.57 -8.42 11.78
CA GLU A 435 1.30 -7.37 10.77
C GLU A 435 1.98 -6.01 11.03
N GLU A 436 2.45 -5.78 12.27
CA GLU A 436 3.04 -4.50 12.68
C GLU A 436 4.57 -4.57 12.85
N TYR A 437 5.17 -5.74 13.02
CA TYR A 437 6.57 -5.86 13.46
C TYR A 437 7.36 -6.87 12.62
N VAL A 438 8.62 -6.53 12.39
CA VAL A 438 9.60 -7.30 11.63
C VAL A 438 10.51 -8.05 12.62
N GLY A 439 10.67 -9.37 12.44
CA GLY A 439 11.55 -10.20 13.28
C GLY A 439 10.95 -10.65 14.62
N LEU A 440 9.62 -10.76 14.71
CA LEU A 440 8.90 -11.43 15.79
C LEU A 440 8.20 -12.73 15.34
N ASP A 441 8.25 -13.02 14.04
CA ASP A 441 7.50 -14.09 13.39
C ASP A 441 7.93 -15.48 13.85
N VAL A 442 6.97 -16.40 13.93
CA VAL A 442 7.18 -17.75 14.46
C VAL A 442 6.91 -18.77 13.38
N HIS A 443 7.96 -19.52 13.02
CA HIS A 443 7.93 -20.52 11.96
C HIS A 443 8.17 -21.91 12.56
N LYS A 444 7.29 -22.87 12.30
CA LYS A 444 7.51 -24.29 12.62
C LYS A 444 7.28 -25.18 11.41
N LYS A 445 8.09 -26.23 11.31
CA LYS A 445 8.03 -27.26 10.27
C LYS A 445 7.72 -28.59 10.94
N HIS A 446 6.76 -29.33 10.41
CA HIS A 446 6.41 -30.68 10.85
C HIS A 446 6.31 -31.59 9.63
N VAL A 447 6.89 -32.79 9.70
CA VAL A 447 6.87 -33.75 8.57
C VAL A 447 5.87 -34.83 8.90
N VAL A 448 4.85 -34.95 8.05
CA VAL A 448 3.84 -36.01 8.11
C VAL A 448 4.32 -37.17 7.24
N SER A 449 4.38 -38.36 7.81
CA SER A 449 4.77 -39.58 7.12
C SER A 449 3.85 -40.73 7.50
N ARG A 450 3.24 -41.37 6.51
CA ARG A 450 2.48 -42.61 6.71
C ARG A 450 3.43 -43.79 6.54
N GLU A 451 3.96 -44.27 7.65
CA GLU A 451 4.71 -45.54 7.72
C GLU A 451 3.75 -46.71 7.99
N ASP A 452 4.07 -47.90 7.49
CA ASP A 452 3.24 -49.10 7.64
C ASP A 452 3.27 -49.62 9.09
N GLY A 453 2.20 -49.34 9.83
CA GLY A 453 1.96 -49.89 11.16
C GLY A 453 1.57 -51.37 11.12
N LEU A 454 2.55 -52.26 10.95
CA LEU A 454 2.42 -53.64 11.38
C LEU A 454 2.34 -53.69 12.92
N TYR A 455 1.47 -54.57 13.44
CA TYR A 455 1.17 -54.82 14.86
C TYR A 455 0.36 -53.75 15.61
N VAL A 456 -0.97 -53.89 15.51
CA VAL A 456 -1.91 -53.37 16.52
C VAL A 456 -2.34 -54.52 17.42
N THR A 457 -1.78 -54.62 18.63
CA THR A 457 -2.41 -55.35 19.73
C THR A 457 -3.42 -54.43 20.41
N LYS A 458 -4.71 -54.69 20.18
CA LYS A 458 -5.81 -54.03 20.89
C LYS A 458 -5.98 -54.66 22.27
N GLU A 459 -5.91 -53.86 23.32
CA GLU A 459 -6.65 -54.13 24.56
C GLU A 459 -7.85 -53.18 24.66
N HIS A 460 -9.00 -53.69 25.10
CA HIS A 460 -10.26 -52.94 25.23
C HIS A 460 -10.47 -52.51 26.68
N GLY A 461 -10.98 -51.29 26.89
CA GLY A 461 -11.46 -50.78 28.18
C GLY A 461 -12.85 -50.13 28.05
N ILE A 462 -13.76 -50.49 28.95
CA ILE A 462 -15.23 -50.37 28.86
C ILE A 462 -15.75 -49.94 30.25
N ASP A 463 -16.66 -48.98 30.45
CA ASP A 463 -17.36 -48.05 29.55
C ASP A 463 -17.74 -46.74 30.31
N ASN A 464 -18.50 -45.82 29.68
CA ASN A 464 -19.79 -45.27 30.17
C ASN A 464 -20.15 -43.87 29.60
N LEU A 465 -21.45 -43.60 29.48
CA LEU A 465 -22.04 -42.46 28.75
C LEU A 465 -23.11 -41.71 29.58
N GLU A 466 -23.07 -40.36 29.54
CA GLU A 466 -24.22 -39.41 29.66
C GLU A 466 -25.03 -39.31 31.00
N PRO A 467 -25.96 -38.33 31.20
CA PRO A 467 -26.43 -37.20 30.36
C PRO A 467 -26.70 -35.81 31.06
N THR A 468 -27.22 -34.84 30.26
CA THR A 468 -28.22 -33.75 30.57
C THR A 468 -27.87 -32.32 31.06
N TYR A 469 -28.31 -31.33 30.24
CA TYR A 469 -29.04 -30.05 30.49
C TYR A 469 -28.83 -29.17 31.76
N ASN A 470 -28.61 -27.85 31.58
CA ASN A 470 -29.70 -26.83 31.54
C ASN A 470 -29.24 -25.35 31.34
N ILE A 471 -30.20 -24.50 30.96
CA ILE A 471 -30.11 -23.02 30.82
C ILE A 471 -30.71 -22.36 32.08
N PRO A 472 -30.34 -21.11 32.43
CA PRO A 472 -31.38 -20.13 32.76
C PRO A 472 -31.21 -18.76 32.07
N SER A 473 -32.34 -18.06 31.91
CA SER A 473 -32.49 -16.75 31.28
C SER A 473 -33.05 -15.73 32.28
N GLU A 474 -32.57 -14.49 32.26
CA GLU A 474 -33.24 -13.27 32.79
C GLU A 474 -32.47 -12.05 32.21
N ILE A 475 -32.99 -11.29 31.24
CA ILE A 475 -34.04 -10.25 31.28
C ILE A 475 -33.70 -9.08 32.24
N CYS A 476 -33.35 -7.93 31.66
CA CYS A 476 -33.87 -6.63 32.11
C CYS A 476 -33.81 -5.57 30.98
N LEU A 477 -34.74 -4.61 31.00
CA LEU A 477 -35.02 -3.59 29.96
C LEU A 477 -34.83 -2.16 30.53
N VAL A 478 -35.12 -1.12 29.69
CA VAL A 478 -35.12 0.36 29.94
C VAL A 478 -33.88 1.06 29.32
N SER A 479 -33.95 1.78 28.18
CA SER A 479 -34.64 3.05 27.85
C SER A 479 -34.01 4.29 28.56
N SER A 480 -33.72 5.46 27.99
CA SER A 480 -33.83 6.01 26.61
C SER A 480 -33.06 7.35 26.46
N ARG A 481 -32.66 7.69 25.23
CA ARG A 481 -32.51 9.05 24.61
C ARG A 481 -31.91 10.23 25.41
N THR A 482 -30.95 10.93 24.79
CA THR A 482 -31.16 12.36 24.43
C THR A 482 -30.25 12.84 23.29
N THR A 483 -30.75 13.76 22.48
CA THR A 483 -30.11 14.40 21.32
C THR A 483 -29.45 15.73 21.68
N ARG A 484 -28.40 16.15 20.96
CA ARG A 484 -28.07 17.59 20.86
C ARG A 484 -27.49 17.98 19.49
N THR A 485 -28.09 19.01 18.90
CA THR A 485 -27.71 19.66 17.64
C THR A 485 -26.77 20.83 17.87
N SER A 486 -25.91 21.15 16.90
CA SER A 486 -25.23 22.45 16.79
C SER A 486 -25.25 22.96 15.34
N ARG A 487 -25.83 24.15 15.14
CA ARG A 487 -25.77 24.91 13.88
C ARG A 487 -24.44 25.69 13.81
N SER A 488 -23.94 25.92 12.60
CA SER A 488 -23.03 27.03 12.29
C SER A 488 -23.62 27.84 11.14
N GLN A 489 -23.52 29.17 11.21
CA GLN A 489 -24.09 30.09 10.23
C GLN A 489 -23.07 30.50 9.16
N SER A 490 -23.58 30.85 7.98
CA SER A 490 -22.84 31.38 6.84
C SER A 490 -22.42 32.83 7.05
N HIS A 491 -21.21 33.20 6.61
CA HIS A 491 -20.78 34.59 6.49
C HIS A 491 -20.95 35.13 5.07
N THR A 492 -21.21 36.43 4.99
CA THR A 492 -21.58 37.19 3.78
C THR A 492 -20.41 37.44 2.83
N GLU A 493 -20.71 37.49 1.54
CA GLU A 493 -19.76 37.79 0.45
C GLU A 493 -19.24 39.23 0.50
N GLN A 494 -17.99 39.44 0.08
CA GLN A 494 -17.41 40.75 -0.22
C GLN A 494 -16.83 40.75 -1.65
N ASN A 495 -16.94 41.88 -2.35
CA ASN A 495 -16.46 42.00 -3.73
C ASN A 495 -14.93 41.84 -3.82
N PRO A 496 -14.39 41.22 -4.89
CA PRO A 496 -12.97 40.90 -4.96
C PRO A 496 -12.11 42.06 -5.51
N LEU A 497 -10.83 42.09 -5.12
CA LEU A 497 -9.85 43.06 -5.61
C LEU A 497 -9.48 42.81 -7.08
N SER A 498 -9.24 43.90 -7.82
CA SER A 498 -8.55 43.86 -9.10
C SER A 498 -7.09 43.42 -8.92
N LYS A 499 -6.67 42.42 -9.69
CA LYS A 499 -5.28 41.94 -9.75
C LYS A 499 -4.72 42.22 -11.13
N GLU A 500 -3.55 42.83 -11.20
CA GLU A 500 -2.83 43.02 -12.46
C GLU A 500 -1.82 41.88 -12.64
N VAL A 501 -1.85 41.24 -13.80
CA VAL A 501 -0.92 40.15 -14.14
C VAL A 501 -0.13 40.51 -15.38
N TYR A 502 1.18 40.39 -15.28
CA TYR A 502 2.15 40.67 -16.33
C TYR A 502 2.89 39.39 -16.67
N VAL A 503 2.93 39.02 -17.95
CA VAL A 503 3.75 37.93 -18.47
C VAL A 503 4.93 38.57 -19.19
N ILE A 504 6.16 38.22 -18.78
CA ILE A 504 7.39 38.85 -19.29
C ILE A 504 8.22 37.80 -20.03
N GLU A 505 8.64 38.14 -21.25
CA GLU A 505 9.50 37.31 -22.08
C GLU A 505 10.96 37.36 -21.58
N ASP A 506 11.64 36.20 -21.61
CA ASP A 506 13.09 36.10 -21.36
C ASP A 506 13.82 35.77 -22.67
N ASP A 507 14.40 36.80 -23.30
CA ASP A 507 15.21 36.71 -24.53
C ASP A 507 16.69 36.30 -24.26
N GLY A 508 17.00 35.77 -23.06
CA GLY A 508 18.30 35.16 -22.76
C GLY A 508 19.45 36.13 -22.48
N ALA A 509 19.17 37.44 -22.40
CA ALA A 509 20.07 38.43 -21.84
C ALA A 509 19.80 38.57 -20.34
N ALA A 510 20.83 38.35 -19.50
CA ALA A 510 20.69 38.41 -18.04
C ALA A 510 20.43 39.85 -17.54
N VAL A 511 19.16 40.25 -17.52
CA VAL A 511 18.69 41.53 -16.97
C VAL A 511 18.32 41.33 -15.50
N SER A 512 18.88 42.17 -14.63
CA SER A 512 18.62 42.13 -13.18
C SER A 512 17.13 42.34 -12.89
N ALA A 513 16.58 41.54 -11.97
CA ALA A 513 15.18 41.64 -11.55
C ALA A 513 14.77 43.05 -11.03
N VAL A 514 15.74 43.85 -10.57
CA VAL A 514 15.51 45.23 -10.12
C VAL A 514 15.26 46.18 -11.30
N SER A 515 15.92 45.97 -12.45
CA SER A 515 15.77 46.83 -13.64
C SER A 515 14.57 46.50 -14.52
N ALA A 516 13.83 45.43 -14.21
CA ALA A 516 12.54 45.13 -14.83
C ALA A 516 11.39 45.95 -14.22
N LEU A 517 11.49 46.31 -12.93
CA LEU A 517 10.49 47.12 -12.22
C LEU A 517 10.38 48.55 -12.76
N GLU A 518 11.50 49.17 -13.15
CA GLU A 518 11.52 50.54 -13.70
C GLU A 518 11.20 50.60 -15.21
N LYS A 519 11.02 49.46 -15.88
CA LYS A 519 10.72 49.37 -17.32
C LYS A 519 9.33 48.83 -17.65
N ALA A 520 8.53 48.44 -16.65
CA ALA A 520 7.22 47.83 -16.86
C ALA A 520 6.21 48.76 -17.55
N ASP A 521 6.35 50.09 -17.41
CA ASP A 521 5.48 51.07 -18.08
C ASP A 521 5.78 51.24 -19.59
N ASP A 522 6.95 50.80 -20.09
CA ASP A 522 7.40 50.99 -21.49
C ASP A 522 7.90 49.70 -22.18
N ALA A 523 7.71 48.52 -21.56
CA ALA A 523 8.14 47.24 -22.12
C ALA A 523 7.18 46.73 -23.20
N VAL A 524 7.66 46.68 -24.45
CA VAL A 524 6.95 46.08 -25.59
C VAL A 524 6.65 44.60 -25.30
N GLY A 525 5.37 44.23 -25.24
CA GLY A 525 4.90 42.88 -24.88
C GLY A 525 4.02 42.82 -23.62
N THR A 526 3.90 43.93 -22.88
CA THR A 526 3.15 44.00 -21.62
C THR A 526 1.62 44.01 -21.86
N ILE A 527 0.93 42.92 -21.50
CA ILE A 527 -0.54 42.81 -21.56
C ILE A 527 -1.12 42.82 -20.14
N LYS A 528 -2.14 43.67 -19.90
CA LYS A 528 -2.85 43.78 -18.61
C LYS A 528 -4.13 42.93 -18.61
N PHE A 529 -4.35 42.19 -17.53
CA PHE A 529 -5.56 41.39 -17.31
C PHE A 529 -6.33 41.89 -16.08
N ASN A 530 -7.62 42.19 -16.23
CA ASN A 530 -8.52 42.65 -15.17
C ASN A 530 -9.70 41.68 -14.97
N ASN A 531 -9.43 40.46 -14.48
CA ASN A 531 -10.42 39.63 -13.78
C ASN A 531 -9.80 38.37 -13.17
N LEU A 532 -9.63 38.37 -11.84
CA LEU A 532 -9.44 37.14 -11.03
C LEU A 532 -10.52 37.03 -9.95
N ALA A 533 -11.66 37.69 -10.18
CA ALA A 533 -12.74 37.91 -9.21
C ALA A 533 -13.82 36.80 -9.22
N SER A 534 -13.89 35.95 -10.25
CA SER A 534 -15.02 35.03 -10.46
C SER A 534 -14.59 33.58 -10.74
N LEU A 535 -13.70 33.04 -9.90
CA LEU A 535 -13.27 31.63 -9.89
C LEU A 535 -13.51 30.98 -8.53
#